data_AF-A0A975XX69-F1
#
_entry.id   AF-A0A975XX69-F1
#
_cell.length_a   1.000
_cell.length_b   1.000
_cell.length_c   1.000
_cell.angle_alpha   90.00
_cell.angle_beta   90.00
_cell.angle_gamma   90.00
#
_symmetry.space_group_name_H-M   'P 1'
#
loop_
_entity.id
_entity.type
_entity.pdbx_description
1 polymer ?
#
loop_
_entity_poly.entity_id
_entity_poly.type
_entity_poly.pdbx_seq_one_letter_code
_entity_poly.pdbx_strand_id
1 'polypeptide(L)'
;MTATRRPPKELPLTFQIHNFKDNDDITVIASRGMFSVLEYAKDLSVNAQSAQQAYFEAQMNVRRRQVLIELGGGTATVQAGAMQWMAGQVALTSGVKGAGDLIGKMFRGAVIGESAVKPQYAGTGVVVLEPTTKHVLLVDLSQWGGGIVVEDGMFLASEGGIE
;
A
#
# COMPACT_ATOMS: atom_id res chain seq x y z
N MET A 1 20.17 17.68 -32.08
CA MET A 1 19.96 18.30 -30.75
C MET A 1 19.08 17.36 -29.94
N THR A 2 19.67 16.52 -29.12
CA THR A 2 18.94 15.50 -28.34
C THR A 2 18.64 16.10 -26.97
N ALA A 3 17.38 16.44 -26.72
CA ALA A 3 16.94 16.96 -25.43
C ALA A 3 17.00 15.82 -24.39
N THR A 4 18.03 15.82 -23.56
CA THR A 4 18.12 14.95 -22.38
C THR A 4 17.02 15.37 -21.42
N ARG A 5 15.92 14.61 -21.36
CA ARG A 5 14.89 14.79 -20.32
C ARG A 5 15.58 14.58 -18.98
N ARG A 6 15.65 15.63 -18.17
CA ARG A 6 16.07 15.54 -16.77
C ARG A 6 15.14 14.54 -16.06
N PRO A 7 15.67 13.62 -15.23
CA PRO A 7 14.83 12.77 -14.41
C PRO A 7 13.92 13.64 -13.54
N PRO A 8 12.69 13.17 -13.21
CA PRO A 8 11.81 13.87 -12.29
C PRO A 8 12.57 14.17 -11.00
N LYS A 9 12.53 15.42 -10.56
CA LYS A 9 13.12 15.84 -9.29
C LYS A 9 12.28 15.18 -8.19
N GLU A 10 12.81 14.17 -7.51
CA GLU A 10 12.20 13.66 -6.29
C GLU A 10 12.05 14.85 -5.34
N LEU A 11 10.80 15.28 -5.10
CA LEU A 11 10.50 16.26 -4.07
C LEU A 11 10.83 15.57 -2.75
N PRO A 12 11.79 16.07 -1.95
CA PRO A 12 12.15 15.42 -0.71
C PRO A 12 10.90 15.33 0.16
N LEU A 13 10.56 14.11 0.58
CA LEU A 13 9.49 13.88 1.54
C LEU A 13 9.77 14.76 2.77
N THR A 14 8.74 15.42 3.30
CA THR A 14 8.84 16.31 4.48
C THR A 14 9.24 15.59 5.78
N PHE A 15 9.58 14.30 5.70
CA PHE A 15 9.93 13.42 6.80
C PHE A 15 10.95 12.37 6.30
N GLN A 16 11.70 11.79 7.23
CA GLN A 16 12.63 10.69 6.97
C GLN A 16 12.18 9.48 7.79
N ILE A 17 12.20 8.31 7.16
CA ILE A 17 11.96 7.03 7.83
C ILE A 17 13.29 6.27 7.81
N HIS A 18 13.80 5.98 8.99
CA HIS A 18 15.03 5.20 9.16
C HIS A 18 14.70 3.77 9.52
N ASN A 19 15.60 2.86 9.18
CA ASN A 19 15.52 1.43 9.49
C ASN A 19 14.26 0.74 8.95
N PHE A 20 13.62 1.28 7.90
CA PHE A 20 12.40 0.70 7.33
C PHE A 20 12.65 0.01 5.98
N LYS A 21 13.38 0.67 5.08
CA LYS A 21 13.88 0.06 3.82
C LYS A 21 15.40 -0.15 3.87
N ASP A 22 16.05 0.51 4.81
CA ASP A 22 17.48 0.72 4.96
C ASP A 22 18.03 -0.10 6.14
N ASN A 23 17.82 -1.42 6.08
CA ASN A 23 18.39 -2.37 7.03
C ASN A 23 18.70 -3.71 6.33
N ASP A 24 19.30 -4.66 7.04
CA ASP A 24 19.73 -5.96 6.51
C ASP A 24 18.61 -7.02 6.47
N ASP A 25 17.46 -6.72 7.06
CA ASP A 25 16.30 -7.62 7.16
C ASP A 25 15.24 -7.35 6.07
N ILE A 26 15.15 -6.14 5.53
CA ILE A 26 14.12 -5.77 4.55
C ILE A 26 14.67 -5.78 3.13
N THR A 27 13.99 -6.47 2.22
CA THR A 27 14.26 -6.43 0.78
C THR A 27 13.03 -5.93 0.02
N VAL A 28 13.22 -5.04 -0.94
CA VAL A 28 12.17 -4.69 -1.91
C VAL A 28 12.17 -5.74 -3.01
N ILE A 29 11.17 -6.63 -3.03
CA ILE A 29 11.12 -7.77 -3.96
C ILE A 29 10.35 -7.47 -5.25
N ALA A 30 9.52 -6.42 -5.25
CA ALA A 30 8.81 -5.94 -6.43
C ALA A 30 8.46 -4.46 -6.27
N SER A 31 8.51 -3.70 -7.36
CA SER A 31 8.03 -2.31 -7.41
C SER A 31 7.34 -2.03 -8.74
N ARG A 32 6.24 -1.28 -8.70
CA ARG A 32 5.51 -0.82 -9.89
C ARG A 32 4.66 0.40 -9.54
N GLY A 33 4.83 1.48 -10.30
CA GLY A 33 4.14 2.75 -10.02
C GLY A 33 4.48 3.25 -8.61
N MET A 34 3.45 3.65 -7.87
CA MET A 34 3.58 4.05 -6.46
C MET A 34 3.75 2.90 -5.46
N PHE A 35 3.70 1.63 -5.90
CA PHE A 35 3.71 0.46 -5.02
C PHE A 35 5.08 -0.20 -4.97
N SER A 36 5.50 -0.57 -3.76
CA SER A 36 6.62 -1.46 -3.50
C SER A 36 6.22 -2.56 -2.53
N VAL A 37 6.62 -3.80 -2.81
CA VAL A 37 6.45 -4.95 -1.92
C VAL A 37 7.75 -5.16 -1.17
N LEU A 38 7.70 -4.94 0.14
CA LEU A 38 8.77 -5.20 1.07
C LEU A 38 8.62 -6.64 1.57
N GLU A 39 9.71 -7.37 1.68
CA GLU A 39 9.77 -8.71 2.27
C GLU A 39 10.76 -8.72 3.43
N TYR A 40 10.37 -9.37 4.53
CA TYR A 40 11.17 -9.54 5.73
C TYR A 40 11.99 -10.83 5.61
N ALA A 41 13.31 -10.70 5.68
CA ALA A 41 14.26 -11.81 5.66
C ALA A 41 14.14 -12.69 6.92
N LYS A 42 13.74 -12.10 8.05
CA LYS A 42 13.43 -12.80 9.29
C LYS A 42 12.22 -12.14 9.94
N ASP A 43 11.34 -12.94 10.52
CA ASP A 43 10.30 -12.39 11.39
C ASP A 43 10.91 -12.10 12.76
N LEU A 44 11.29 -10.85 13.02
CA LEU A 44 11.88 -10.43 14.28
C LEU A 44 10.87 -10.28 15.43
N SER A 45 9.58 -10.54 15.18
CA SER A 45 8.52 -10.50 16.21
C SER A 45 8.24 -11.85 16.88
N VAL A 46 8.97 -12.89 16.50
CA VAL A 46 8.82 -14.25 17.05
C VAL A 46 9.43 -14.37 18.45
N ASN A 47 8.93 -15.33 19.23
CA ASN A 47 9.53 -15.69 20.51
C ASN A 47 10.28 -17.03 20.39
N ALA A 48 10.96 -17.43 21.46
CA ALA A 48 11.76 -18.67 21.48
C ALA A 48 10.95 -19.92 21.11
N GLN A 49 9.64 -19.94 21.39
CA GLN A 49 8.76 -21.06 21.09
C GLN A 49 8.37 -21.11 19.60
N SER A 50 8.16 -19.95 18.94
CA SER A 50 7.77 -19.89 17.53
C SER A 50 8.94 -19.75 16.54
N ALA A 51 10.14 -19.43 17.04
CA ALA A 51 11.31 -19.16 16.20
C ALA A 51 11.68 -20.32 15.25
N GLN A 52 11.63 -21.57 15.72
CA GLN A 52 11.96 -22.74 14.88
C GLN A 52 10.99 -22.87 13.71
N GLN A 53 9.69 -22.71 13.95
CA GLN A 53 8.69 -22.77 12.91
C GLN A 53 8.88 -21.64 11.90
N ALA A 54 9.02 -20.39 12.37
CA ALA A 54 9.22 -19.23 11.50
C ALA A 54 10.49 -19.34 10.63
N TYR A 55 11.55 -19.98 11.15
CA TYR A 55 12.76 -20.25 10.37
C TYR A 55 12.47 -21.15 9.16
N PHE A 56 11.77 -22.27 9.37
CA PHE A 56 11.43 -23.18 8.27
C PHE A 56 10.39 -22.59 7.32
N GLU A 57 9.43 -21.83 7.82
CA GLU A 57 8.49 -21.04 6.99
C GLU A 57 9.25 -20.10 6.05
N ALA A 58 10.23 -19.37 6.56
CA ALA A 58 11.08 -18.50 5.76
C ALA A 58 11.90 -19.28 4.71
N GLN A 59 12.39 -20.49 5.02
CA GLN A 59 13.06 -21.36 4.02
C GLN A 59 12.13 -21.77 2.87
N MET A 60 10.83 -21.91 3.16
CA MET A 60 9.80 -22.23 2.17
C MET A 60 9.18 -20.97 1.52
N ASN A 61 9.80 -19.81 1.69
CA ASN A 61 9.34 -18.52 1.20
C ASN A 61 7.98 -18.05 1.77
N VAL A 62 7.57 -18.62 2.91
CA VAL A 62 6.46 -18.11 3.74
C VAL A 62 7.04 -17.00 4.61
N ARG A 63 7.21 -15.84 3.99
CA ARG A 63 7.83 -14.64 4.60
C ARG A 63 6.79 -13.55 4.76
N ARG A 64 6.95 -12.71 5.79
CA ARG A 64 6.14 -11.51 5.92
C ARG A 64 6.45 -10.56 4.77
N ARG A 65 5.39 -10.01 4.18
CA ARG A 65 5.43 -9.03 3.11
C ARG A 65 4.54 -7.87 3.46
N GLN A 66 4.92 -6.70 2.99
CA GLN A 66 4.21 -5.48 3.26
C GLN A 66 4.20 -4.60 2.02
N VAL A 67 3.07 -3.93 1.77
CA VAL A 67 2.98 -2.99 0.66
C VAL A 67 3.24 -1.58 1.19
N LEU A 68 4.24 -0.94 0.61
CA LEU A 68 4.52 0.47 0.73
C LEU A 68 3.95 1.20 -0.48
N ILE A 69 3.18 2.26 -0.22
CA ILE A 69 2.60 3.14 -1.23
C ILE A 69 3.24 4.52 -1.06
N GLU A 70 3.99 4.98 -2.06
CA GLU A 70 4.61 6.31 -2.08
C GLU A 70 3.75 7.25 -2.94
N LEU A 71 2.89 8.05 -2.30
CA LEU A 71 1.80 8.76 -2.99
C LEU A 71 2.30 9.86 -3.93
N GLY A 72 3.39 10.58 -3.61
CA GLY A 72 3.98 11.59 -4.49
C GLY A 72 3.03 12.70 -4.98
N GLY A 73 1.94 12.98 -4.27
CA GLY A 73 0.86 13.89 -4.68
C GLY A 73 -0.35 13.21 -5.32
N GLY A 74 -0.28 11.92 -5.61
CA GLY A 74 -1.35 11.09 -6.14
C GLY A 74 -2.31 10.56 -5.08
N THR A 75 -3.14 9.60 -5.51
CA THR A 75 -4.17 8.95 -4.70
C THR A 75 -4.03 7.44 -4.80
N ALA A 76 -4.28 6.72 -3.72
CA ALA A 76 -4.40 5.26 -3.70
C ALA A 76 -5.72 4.84 -3.04
N THR A 77 -6.40 3.87 -3.64
CA THR A 77 -7.54 3.17 -3.05
C THR A 77 -7.04 1.92 -2.35
N VAL A 78 -7.43 1.68 -1.10
CA VAL A 78 -6.92 0.58 -0.27
C VAL A 78 -8.08 -0.24 0.28
N GLN A 79 -7.89 -1.54 0.45
CA GLN A 79 -8.88 -2.41 1.10
C GLN A 79 -9.17 -1.91 2.53
N ALA A 80 -10.44 -1.94 2.94
CA ALA A 80 -10.82 -1.55 4.30
C ALA A 80 -10.09 -2.42 5.33
N GLY A 81 -9.52 -1.78 6.37
CA GLY A 81 -8.75 -2.45 7.41
C GLY A 81 -7.33 -2.85 7.02
N ALA A 82 -6.89 -2.63 5.77
CA ALA A 82 -5.54 -3.00 5.35
C ALA A 82 -4.48 -1.94 5.62
N MET A 83 -4.83 -0.70 6.01
CA MET A 83 -3.84 0.34 6.32
C MET A 83 -3.31 0.15 7.74
N GLN A 84 -1.98 0.05 7.87
CA GLN A 84 -1.32 -0.06 9.17
C GLN A 84 -0.87 1.32 9.68
N TRP A 85 -0.17 2.09 8.85
CA TRP A 85 0.26 3.44 9.19
C TRP A 85 0.49 4.30 7.95
N MET A 86 0.55 5.61 8.15
CA MET A 86 0.88 6.60 7.12
C MET A 86 1.74 7.72 7.69
N ALA A 87 2.58 8.33 6.86
CA ALA A 87 3.44 9.45 7.24
C ALA A 87 3.50 10.50 6.13
N GLY A 88 3.59 11.77 6.52
CA GLY A 88 3.57 12.91 5.60
C GLY A 88 2.22 13.61 5.52
N GLN A 89 2.05 14.42 4.47
CA GLN A 89 0.82 15.15 4.20
C GLN A 89 -0.15 14.25 3.45
N VAL A 90 -0.71 13.27 4.16
CA VAL A 90 -1.67 12.29 3.63
C VAL A 90 -3.03 12.51 4.27
N ALA A 91 -4.07 12.57 3.45
CA ALA A 91 -5.45 12.72 3.89
C ALA A 91 -6.31 11.56 3.38
N LEU A 92 -7.25 11.13 4.21
CA LEU A 92 -8.33 10.25 3.79
C LEU A 92 -9.34 11.08 2.97
N THR A 93 -9.61 10.66 1.75
CA THR A 93 -10.60 11.29 0.87
C THR A 93 -11.74 10.32 0.61
N SER A 94 -12.96 10.83 0.47
CA SER A 94 -14.13 10.01 0.15
C SER A 94 -14.26 9.69 -1.33
N GLY A 95 -13.30 10.09 -2.18
CA GLY A 95 -13.42 10.04 -3.64
C GLY A 95 -14.49 11.00 -4.21
N VAL A 96 -15.18 11.78 -3.38
CA VAL A 96 -16.30 12.66 -3.80
C VAL A 96 -15.84 14.12 -3.92
N LYS A 97 -15.89 14.67 -5.13
CA LYS A 97 -15.48 16.05 -5.47
C LYS A 97 -16.50 17.14 -5.09
N GLY A 98 -17.21 17.04 -3.96
CA GLY A 98 -18.25 18.02 -3.61
C GLY A 98 -18.56 18.14 -2.11
N ALA A 99 -18.51 19.38 -1.60
CA ALA A 99 -18.83 19.71 -0.20
C ALA A 99 -20.30 19.43 0.20
N GLY A 100 -21.21 19.33 -0.78
CA GLY A 100 -22.64 19.07 -0.57
C GLY A 100 -23.04 17.60 -0.39
N ASP A 101 -22.23 16.65 -0.88
CA ASP A 101 -22.50 15.20 -0.76
C ASP A 101 -21.80 14.58 0.47
N LEU A 102 -20.89 15.35 1.10
CA LEU A 102 -20.07 14.97 2.25
C LEU A 102 -20.88 14.83 3.55
N ILE A 103 -21.81 15.74 3.82
CA ILE A 103 -22.58 15.74 5.07
C ILE A 103 -23.72 14.72 5.02
N GLY A 104 -24.32 14.49 3.85
CA GLY A 104 -25.47 13.59 3.70
C GLY A 104 -25.14 12.10 3.86
N LYS A 105 -23.94 11.67 3.44
CA LYS A 105 -23.55 10.24 3.48
C LYS A 105 -22.71 9.87 4.71
N MET A 106 -21.88 10.79 5.22
CA MET A 106 -21.06 10.51 6.40
C MET A 106 -21.92 10.40 7.68
N PHE A 107 -23.04 11.13 7.76
CA PHE A 107 -23.97 11.05 8.90
C PHE A 107 -24.99 9.89 8.82
N ARG A 108 -25.19 9.26 7.65
CA ARG A 108 -25.97 8.00 7.55
C ARG A 108 -25.12 6.74 7.71
N GLY A 109 -23.80 6.86 7.60
CA GLY A 109 -22.84 5.75 7.66
C GLY A 109 -22.19 5.55 9.03
N ALA A 110 -22.77 6.07 10.12
CA ALA A 110 -22.35 5.78 11.50
C ALA A 110 -22.64 4.32 11.93
N VAL A 111 -22.81 3.41 10.96
CA VAL A 111 -22.70 1.97 11.10
C VAL A 111 -21.40 1.58 10.41
N ILE A 112 -20.28 1.80 11.10
CA ILE A 112 -18.98 1.22 10.73
C ILE A 112 -19.09 -0.25 11.14
N GLY A 113 -19.75 -1.04 10.30
CA GLY A 113 -20.16 -2.41 10.64
C GLY A 113 -19.98 -3.39 9.48
N GLU A 114 -20.46 -3.10 8.27
CA GLU A 114 -20.42 -4.06 7.17
C GLU A 114 -20.26 -3.36 5.81
N SER A 115 -19.12 -3.63 5.16
CA SER A 115 -18.79 -3.61 3.71
C SER A 115 -19.48 -2.60 2.75
N ALA A 116 -18.68 -1.74 2.08
CA ALA A 116 -18.83 -1.40 0.64
C ALA A 116 -17.83 -0.34 0.11
N VAL A 117 -17.23 0.50 0.96
CA VAL A 117 -16.39 1.62 0.49
C VAL A 117 -14.92 1.41 0.86
N LYS A 118 -14.09 1.21 -0.16
CA LYS A 118 -12.62 1.15 -0.02
C LYS A 118 -12.06 2.55 0.29
N PRO A 119 -11.33 2.76 1.40
CA PRO A 119 -10.74 4.06 1.71
C PRO A 119 -9.78 4.55 0.63
N GLN A 120 -9.77 5.86 0.36
CA GLN A 120 -8.82 6.50 -0.56
C GLN A 120 -7.89 7.44 0.20
N TYR A 121 -6.58 7.32 -0.02
CA TYR A 121 -5.55 8.16 0.58
C TYR A 121 -4.91 9.02 -0.49
N ALA A 122 -4.83 10.34 -0.26
CA ALA A 122 -4.27 11.28 -1.22
C ALA A 122 -3.29 12.25 -0.56
N GLY A 123 -2.29 12.72 -1.32
CA GLY A 123 -1.35 13.75 -0.90
C GLY A 123 0.11 13.36 -1.08
N THR A 124 1.01 13.99 -0.32
CA THR A 124 2.47 13.78 -0.43
C THR A 124 2.99 13.09 0.82
N GLY A 125 3.23 11.79 0.72
CA GLY A 125 3.71 10.97 1.82
C GLY A 125 3.69 9.49 1.47
N VAL A 126 3.71 8.66 2.51
CA VAL A 126 3.65 7.20 2.39
C VAL A 126 2.43 6.64 3.11
N VAL A 127 1.88 5.57 2.56
CA VAL A 127 0.88 4.71 3.22
C VAL A 127 1.43 3.30 3.22
N VAL A 128 1.40 2.65 4.38
CA VAL A 128 1.92 1.29 4.54
C VAL A 128 0.81 0.38 5.03
N LEU A 129 0.67 -0.75 4.36
CA LEU A 129 -0.41 -1.71 4.61
C LEU A 129 -0.01 -2.75 5.66
N GLU A 130 -0.97 -3.45 6.24
CA GLU A 130 -0.73 -4.53 7.20
C GLU A 130 0.19 -5.61 6.61
N PRO A 131 1.12 -6.17 7.41
CA PRO A 131 1.96 -7.28 6.97
C PRO A 131 1.12 -8.53 6.68
N THR A 132 1.53 -9.31 5.69
CA THR A 132 0.90 -10.58 5.33
C THR A 132 1.93 -11.63 4.95
N THR A 133 1.62 -12.91 5.15
CA THR A 133 2.42 -14.03 4.61
C THR A 133 1.97 -14.44 3.21
N LYS A 134 0.86 -13.87 2.71
CA LYS A 134 0.39 -14.07 1.33
C LYS A 134 1.40 -13.47 0.34
N HIS A 135 1.37 -13.99 -0.88
CA HIS A 135 2.09 -13.36 -1.98
C HIS A 135 1.34 -12.12 -2.45
N VAL A 136 2.07 -11.05 -2.77
CA VAL A 136 1.51 -9.82 -3.32
C VAL A 136 1.90 -9.73 -4.79
N LEU A 137 0.91 -9.59 -5.66
CA LEU A 137 1.10 -9.46 -7.10
C LEU A 137 0.85 -8.02 -7.52
N LEU A 138 1.84 -7.36 -8.10
CA LEU A 138 1.68 -6.04 -8.70
C LEU A 138 1.29 -6.18 -10.17
N VAL A 139 0.09 -5.73 -10.51
CA VAL A 139 -0.48 -5.85 -11.86
C VAL A 139 -0.57 -4.49 -12.53
N ASP A 140 -0.22 -4.43 -13.81
CA ASP A 140 -0.43 -3.26 -14.68
C ASP A 140 -1.57 -3.57 -15.64
N LEU A 141 -2.69 -2.90 -15.43
CA LEU A 141 -3.92 -3.14 -16.17
C LEU A 141 -3.78 -2.90 -17.66
N SER A 142 -2.82 -2.08 -18.11
CA SER A 142 -2.57 -1.86 -19.55
C SER A 142 -2.09 -3.13 -20.26
N GLN A 143 -1.45 -4.05 -19.52
CA GLN A 143 -1.02 -5.35 -20.03
C GLN A 143 -2.15 -6.40 -20.01
N TRP A 144 -3.31 -6.04 -19.47
CA TRP A 144 -4.47 -6.92 -19.27
C TRP A 144 -5.73 -6.38 -19.98
N GLY A 145 -5.56 -5.59 -21.04
CA GLY A 145 -6.71 -5.05 -21.79
C GLY A 145 -7.50 -3.98 -21.03
N GLY A 146 -6.91 -3.38 -19.99
CA GLY A 146 -7.49 -2.27 -19.23
C GLY A 146 -8.15 -2.66 -17.90
N GLY A 147 -8.27 -3.95 -17.57
CA GLY A 147 -8.90 -4.38 -16.32
C GLY A 147 -8.74 -5.87 -16.03
N ILE A 148 -8.97 -6.25 -14.77
CA ILE A 148 -9.01 -7.65 -14.31
C ILE A 148 -10.18 -7.82 -13.35
N VAL A 149 -10.77 -9.02 -13.31
CA VAL A 149 -11.77 -9.39 -12.31
C VAL A 149 -11.10 -10.30 -11.28
N VAL A 150 -11.23 -9.93 -10.01
CA VAL A 150 -10.66 -10.67 -8.87
C VAL A 150 -11.74 -10.86 -7.81
N GLU A 151 -11.61 -11.92 -7.01
CA GLU A 151 -12.43 -12.07 -5.81
C GLU A 151 -12.19 -10.91 -4.84
N ASP A 152 -13.22 -10.53 -4.08
CA ASP A 152 -13.17 -9.36 -3.17
C ASP A 152 -12.00 -9.44 -2.17
N GLY A 153 -11.72 -10.64 -1.65
CA GLY A 153 -10.62 -10.88 -0.72
C GLY A 153 -9.21 -10.88 -1.33
N MET A 154 -9.08 -10.77 -2.66
CA MET A 154 -7.80 -10.66 -3.37
C MET A 154 -7.38 -9.21 -3.64
N PHE A 155 -8.32 -8.26 -3.65
CA PHE A 155 -7.99 -6.86 -3.82
C PHE A 155 -7.30 -6.31 -2.56
N LEU A 156 -6.12 -5.69 -2.72
CA LEU A 156 -5.39 -5.06 -1.62
C LEU A 156 -5.33 -3.53 -1.77
N ALA A 157 -4.85 -3.04 -2.91
CA ALA A 157 -4.79 -1.61 -3.22
C ALA A 157 -4.67 -1.36 -4.74
N SER A 158 -4.98 -0.14 -5.15
CA SER A 158 -4.83 0.35 -6.54
C SER A 158 -4.53 1.86 -6.57
N GLU A 159 -4.00 2.35 -7.69
CA GLU A 159 -3.94 3.80 -7.93
C GLU A 159 -5.38 4.37 -7.99
N GLY A 160 -5.54 5.63 -7.61
CA GLY A 160 -6.83 6.31 -7.64
C GLY A 160 -7.44 6.32 -9.04
N GLY A 161 -8.77 6.13 -9.12
CA GLY A 161 -9.51 6.09 -10.38
C GLY A 161 -9.60 4.72 -11.04
N ILE A 162 -9.04 3.68 -10.43
CA ILE A 162 -9.30 2.28 -10.80
C ILE A 162 -10.55 1.78 -10.05
N GLU A 163 -11.54 1.28 -10.80
CA GLU A 163 -12.83 0.75 -10.32
C GLU A 163 -12.89 -0.78 -10.38
#